data_AF-A0A966U2A6-F1
#
_entry.id   AF-A0A966U2A6-F1
#
_cell.length_a   1.000
_cell.length_b   1.000
_cell.length_c   1.000
_cell.angle_alpha   90.00
_cell.angle_beta   90.00
_cell.angle_gamma   90.00
#
_symmetry.space_group_name_H-M   'P 1'
#
loop_
_entity.id
_entity.type
_entity.pdbx_description
1 polymer ?
#
loop_
_entity_poly.entity_id
_entity_poly.type
_entity_poly.pdbx_seq_one_letter_code
_entity_poly.pdbx_strand_id
1 'polypeptide(L)'
;MVRATASPGRCRAPNSSSTAPCPRISPARPPPPSWSPAGRASPPAEARNSTFSPILAATPSLPRPFRIIAWPSALRATGSIVARIKILSAYDDFLGKTETRTDRADPRLIEGFAATLGIDTPQAEMPPLWHWMLFQDWKRPDGIGPDGHPKRGGFLPPVHHLPRRMWAGGRLRFFEAGIRADETVTRISTIKAISQKSGGSGDLVFVTVAHSIEGPRGPVLEEEHDIV
;
A
#
# COMPACT_ATOMS: atom_id res chain seq x y z
N MET A 1 -4.53 25.64 -20.59
CA MET A 1 -5.97 25.90 -20.37
C MET A 1 -6.77 24.84 -21.10
N VAL A 2 -7.24 23.81 -20.39
CA VAL A 2 -8.02 22.71 -20.97
C VAL A 2 -9.42 23.24 -21.27
N ARG A 3 -9.76 23.45 -22.55
CA ARG A 3 -11.13 23.79 -22.97
C ARG A 3 -11.85 22.49 -23.32
N ALA A 4 -12.69 22.02 -22.40
CA ALA A 4 -13.77 21.11 -22.75
C ALA A 4 -14.73 21.88 -23.68
N THR A 5 -14.90 21.42 -24.93
CA THR A 5 -15.81 22.06 -25.87
C THR A 5 -17.15 21.37 -25.82
N ALA A 6 -18.14 22.04 -25.23
CA ALA A 6 -19.55 21.74 -25.42
C ALA A 6 -20.04 22.38 -26.73
N SER A 7 -21.00 21.71 -27.37
CA SER A 7 -21.59 21.92 -28.71
C SER A 7 -21.75 23.38 -29.19
N PRO A 8 -21.57 23.69 -30.50
CA PRO A 8 -21.59 25.07 -30.98
C PRO A 8 -23.01 25.66 -30.98
N GLY A 9 -23.27 26.58 -30.04
CA GLY A 9 -24.44 27.44 -30.08
C GLY A 9 -24.38 28.39 -31.27
N ARG A 10 -25.49 28.51 -32.01
CA ARG A 10 -25.67 29.52 -33.07
C ARG A 10 -25.98 30.86 -32.42
N CYS A 11 -25.27 31.93 -32.81
CA CYS A 11 -25.64 33.30 -32.46
C CYS A 11 -26.46 33.93 -33.59
N ARG A 12 -27.57 34.58 -33.25
CA ARG A 12 -28.39 35.39 -34.16
C ARG A 12 -28.22 36.86 -33.77
N ALA A 13 -27.73 37.70 -34.67
CA ALA A 13 -27.72 39.16 -34.45
C ALA A 13 -29.13 39.74 -34.68
N PRO A 14 -29.56 40.78 -33.94
CA PRO A 14 -30.83 41.43 -34.19
C PRO A 14 -30.72 42.25 -35.49
N ASN A 15 -31.63 41.98 -36.43
CA ASN A 15 -31.83 42.67 -37.72
C ASN A 15 -30.87 42.34 -38.88
N SER A 16 -30.68 41.05 -39.21
CA SER A 16 -30.42 40.65 -40.61
C SER A 16 -30.96 39.24 -40.91
N SER A 17 -31.48 39.01 -42.11
CA SER A 17 -32.00 37.72 -42.59
C SER A 17 -30.92 36.82 -43.20
N SER A 18 -29.63 37.10 -42.95
CA SER A 18 -28.50 36.36 -43.51
C SER A 18 -27.78 35.56 -42.42
N THR A 19 -27.71 34.24 -42.59
CA THR A 19 -26.85 33.34 -41.82
C THR A 19 -25.55 33.09 -42.58
N ALA A 20 -24.53 33.90 -42.33
CA ALA A 20 -23.15 33.62 -42.74
C ALA A 20 -22.31 33.18 -41.53
N PRO A 21 -21.38 32.21 -41.67
CA PRO A 21 -20.48 31.83 -40.59
C PRO A 21 -19.47 32.95 -40.28
N CYS A 22 -19.20 33.20 -39.00
CA CYS A 22 -18.21 34.18 -38.55
C CYS A 22 -16.81 33.84 -39.10
N PRO A 23 -16.06 34.80 -39.66
CA PRO A 23 -14.69 34.57 -40.10
C PRO A 23 -13.79 34.26 -38.89
N ARG A 24 -12.98 33.22 -39.04
CA ARG A 24 -12.11 32.68 -37.99
C ARG A 24 -10.81 33.50 -37.93
N ILE A 25 -10.67 34.36 -36.92
CA ILE A 25 -9.40 35.06 -36.66
C ILE A 25 -8.40 34.03 -36.12
N SER A 26 -7.31 33.80 -36.85
CA SER A 26 -6.21 32.92 -36.40
C SER A 26 -5.23 33.73 -35.54
N PRO A 27 -4.78 33.23 -34.38
CA PRO A 27 -3.74 33.90 -33.60
C PRO A 27 -2.36 33.74 -34.26
N ALA A 28 -1.55 34.80 -34.20
CA ALA A 28 -0.18 34.80 -34.71
C ALA A 28 0.72 33.80 -33.96
N ARG A 29 1.66 33.18 -34.69
CA ARG A 29 2.61 32.20 -34.17
C ARG A 29 3.74 32.91 -33.39
N PRO A 30 4.14 32.44 -32.19
CA PRO A 30 5.30 33.00 -31.50
C PRO A 30 6.63 32.58 -32.18
N PRO A 31 7.71 33.37 -32.07
CA PRO A 31 9.01 33.04 -32.64
C PRO A 31 9.67 31.85 -31.91
N PRO A 32 10.57 31.10 -32.58
CA PRO A 32 11.27 29.98 -31.96
C PRO A 32 12.34 30.46 -30.95
N PRO A 33 12.66 29.64 -29.93
CA PRO A 33 13.72 29.97 -28.96
C PRO A 33 15.12 29.89 -29.60
N SER A 34 15.95 30.90 -29.35
CA SER A 34 17.37 30.89 -29.71
C SER A 34 18.16 30.04 -28.72
N TRP A 35 18.81 28.99 -29.23
CA TRP A 35 19.78 28.19 -28.48
C TRP A 35 21.19 28.66 -28.84
N SER A 36 21.94 29.13 -27.84
CA SER A 36 23.40 29.29 -27.93
C SER A 36 24.07 28.05 -27.31
N PRO A 37 25.06 27.41 -27.96
CA PRO A 37 25.70 26.23 -27.40
C PRO A 37 26.67 26.63 -26.27
N ALA A 38 26.43 26.08 -25.07
CA ALA A 38 27.38 26.13 -23.97
C ALA A 38 28.66 25.33 -24.32
N GLY A 39 29.79 25.86 -23.86
CA GLY A 39 31.14 25.48 -24.24
C GLY A 39 31.50 24.00 -24.03
N ARG A 40 32.34 23.52 -24.94
CA ARG A 40 32.98 22.21 -24.94
C ARG A 40 34.07 22.21 -23.86
N ALA A 41 33.84 21.55 -22.73
CA ALA A 41 34.89 21.25 -21.76
C ALA A 41 35.57 19.93 -22.16
N SER A 42 36.88 19.96 -22.40
CA SER A 42 37.72 18.80 -22.64
C SER A 42 37.92 17.99 -21.35
N PRO A 43 37.97 16.64 -21.40
CA PRO A 43 38.30 15.83 -20.23
C PRO A 43 39.82 15.80 -19.99
N PRO A 44 40.31 15.82 -18.74
CA PRO A 44 41.71 15.56 -18.45
C PRO A 44 42.03 14.06 -18.35
N ALA A 45 43.32 13.80 -18.51
CA ALA A 45 43.99 12.55 -18.78
C ALA A 45 43.81 11.41 -17.77
N GLU A 46 43.70 10.23 -18.38
CA GLU A 46 44.10 8.89 -17.96
C GLU A 46 45.23 8.85 -16.90
N ALA A 47 44.98 8.19 -15.76
CA ALA A 47 46.02 7.68 -14.87
C ALA A 47 45.83 6.17 -14.73
N ARG A 48 46.88 5.46 -15.14
CA ARG A 48 46.99 4.00 -15.22
C ARG A 48 47.31 3.39 -13.85
N ASN A 49 47.04 2.08 -13.78
CA ASN A 49 47.53 1.08 -12.84
C ASN A 49 46.74 0.88 -11.54
N SER A 50 45.81 -0.08 -11.58
CA SER A 50 45.56 -0.97 -10.44
C SER A 50 45.41 -2.39 -10.94
N THR A 51 46.26 -3.24 -10.39
CA THR A 51 46.46 -4.67 -10.61
C THR A 51 45.16 -5.48 -10.49
N PHE A 52 44.80 -6.20 -11.54
CA PHE A 52 43.76 -7.22 -11.53
C PHE A 52 44.23 -8.44 -10.73
N SER A 53 43.54 -8.78 -9.65
CA SER A 53 43.57 -10.13 -9.06
C SER A 53 42.29 -10.87 -9.45
N PRO A 54 42.35 -12.12 -9.94
CA PRO A 54 41.16 -12.90 -10.23
C PRO A 54 40.61 -13.45 -8.90
N ILE A 55 39.44 -12.98 -8.48
CA ILE A 55 38.68 -13.63 -7.40
C ILE A 55 37.90 -14.79 -8.04
N LEU A 56 38.16 -15.99 -7.52
CA LEU A 56 37.50 -17.23 -7.88
C LEU A 56 35.97 -17.08 -7.89
N ALA A 57 35.35 -17.64 -8.92
CA ALA A 57 33.92 -17.87 -8.99
C ALA A 57 33.45 -18.71 -7.80
N ALA A 58 32.70 -18.09 -6.89
CA ALA A 58 31.95 -18.80 -5.87
C ALA A 58 30.64 -19.31 -6.49
N THR A 59 30.50 -20.63 -6.55
CA THR A 59 29.27 -21.35 -6.90
C THR A 59 28.07 -20.86 -6.09
N PRO A 60 26.90 -20.62 -6.71
CA PRO A 60 25.69 -20.28 -5.97
C PRO A 60 25.23 -21.51 -5.18
N SER A 61 25.27 -21.42 -3.85
CA SER A 61 24.69 -22.41 -2.96
C SER A 61 23.16 -22.23 -2.93
N LEU A 62 22.45 -23.35 -3.04
CA LEU A 62 20.99 -23.41 -2.98
C LEU A 62 20.46 -22.82 -1.66
N PRO A 63 19.27 -22.16 -1.66
CA PRO A 63 18.68 -21.64 -0.44
C PRO A 63 18.36 -22.77 0.53
N ARG A 64 18.80 -22.61 1.78
CA ARG A 64 18.52 -23.56 2.87
C ARG A 64 17.02 -23.56 3.16
N PRO A 65 16.40 -24.73 3.40
CA PRO A 65 15.00 -24.77 3.82
C PRO A 65 14.82 -24.08 5.18
N PHE A 66 13.75 -23.29 5.29
CA PHE A 66 13.30 -22.65 6.52
C PHE A 66 13.26 -23.66 7.68
N ARG A 67 14.06 -23.43 8.71
CA ARG A 67 13.96 -24.17 9.98
C ARG A 67 12.80 -23.57 10.78
N ILE A 68 11.69 -24.29 10.84
CA ILE A 68 10.66 -24.07 11.85
C ILE A 68 11.29 -24.40 13.21
N ILE A 69 11.49 -23.40 14.06
CA ILE A 69 11.93 -23.60 15.44
C ILE A 69 10.72 -24.16 16.21
N ALA A 70 10.67 -25.49 16.34
CA ALA A 70 9.75 -26.17 17.23
C ALA A 70 10.22 -26.00 18.68
N TRP A 71 9.36 -25.45 19.53
CA TRP A 71 9.58 -25.38 20.98
C TRP A 71 9.25 -26.73 21.64
N PRO A 72 10.07 -27.23 22.58
CA PRO A 72 9.76 -28.47 23.29
C PRO A 72 8.62 -28.22 24.28
N SER A 73 7.44 -28.77 23.98
CA SER A 73 6.31 -28.85 24.90
C SER A 73 6.46 -30.11 25.76
N ALA A 74 7.10 -29.97 26.93
CA ALA A 74 7.09 -31.01 27.95
C ALA A 74 5.77 -30.95 28.73
N LEU A 75 4.78 -31.75 28.33
CA LEU A 75 3.64 -32.09 29.20
C LEU A 75 4.03 -33.27 30.11
N ARG A 76 3.99 -33.06 31.42
CA ARG A 76 3.52 -34.11 32.35
C ARG A 76 2.06 -33.78 32.67
N ALA A 77 1.15 -34.59 32.15
CA ALA A 77 -0.26 -34.55 32.48
C ALA A 77 -0.49 -35.41 33.72
N THR A 78 -0.83 -34.78 34.85
CA THR A 78 -1.52 -35.44 35.95
C THR A 78 -2.84 -34.71 36.19
N GLY A 79 -3.93 -35.39 35.80
CA GLY A 79 -5.26 -35.32 36.39
C GLY A 79 -5.89 -33.96 36.65
N SER A 80 -6.76 -33.53 35.74
CA SER A 80 -8.15 -33.15 36.06
C SER A 80 -8.91 -32.96 34.76
N ILE A 81 -9.88 -33.85 34.47
CA ILE A 81 -10.83 -33.68 33.37
C ILE A 81 -11.87 -32.67 33.84
N VAL A 82 -11.49 -31.39 33.86
CA VAL A 82 -12.47 -30.33 33.63
C VAL A 82 -12.50 -30.20 32.12
N ALA A 83 -13.50 -30.80 31.49
CA ALA A 83 -13.79 -30.59 30.08
C ALA A 83 -13.85 -29.08 29.86
N ARG A 84 -12.79 -28.52 29.28
CA ARG A 84 -12.72 -27.12 28.89
C ARG A 84 -13.72 -27.00 27.75
N ILE A 85 -14.96 -26.68 28.07
CA ILE A 85 -15.92 -26.21 27.08
C ILE A 85 -15.25 -25.00 26.46
N LYS A 86 -14.60 -25.18 25.32
CA LYS A 86 -14.18 -24.09 24.47
C LYS A 86 -15.51 -23.50 24.04
N ILE A 87 -15.96 -22.47 24.75
CA ILE A 87 -17.08 -21.65 24.30
C ILE A 87 -16.63 -21.17 22.93
N LEU A 88 -17.17 -21.80 21.88
CA LEU A 88 -16.91 -21.38 20.51
C LEU A 88 -17.38 -19.94 20.47
N SER A 89 -16.45 -19.01 20.26
CA SER A 89 -16.85 -17.62 20.11
C SER A 89 -17.71 -17.56 18.83
N ALA A 90 -18.66 -16.61 18.78
CA ALA A 90 -19.51 -16.41 17.60
C ALA A 90 -18.73 -16.14 16.30
N TYR A 91 -17.39 -16.00 16.39
CA TYR A 91 -16.50 -15.67 15.29
C TYR A 91 -15.37 -16.70 15.11
N ASP A 92 -15.43 -17.87 15.74
CA ASP A 92 -14.35 -18.88 15.62
C ASP A 92 -14.10 -19.30 14.16
N ASP A 93 -15.14 -19.30 13.32
CA ASP A 93 -15.04 -19.58 11.88
C ASP A 93 -14.20 -18.56 11.10
N PHE A 94 -13.89 -17.41 11.69
CA PHE A 94 -13.00 -16.40 11.10
C PHE A 94 -11.54 -16.58 11.49
N LEU A 95 -11.26 -17.34 12.55
CA LEU A 95 -9.89 -17.57 13.00
C LEU A 95 -9.09 -18.30 11.93
N GLY A 96 -7.92 -17.77 11.57
CA GLY A 96 -7.07 -18.33 10.52
C GLY A 96 -7.51 -18.04 9.10
N LYS A 97 -8.64 -17.34 8.87
CA LYS A 97 -8.98 -16.86 7.52
C LYS A 97 -7.87 -15.97 6.99
N THR A 98 -7.62 -16.08 5.69
CA THR A 98 -6.59 -15.33 4.98
C THR A 98 -7.16 -14.50 3.84
N GLU A 99 -6.61 -13.33 3.58
CA GLU A 99 -6.85 -12.54 2.38
C GLU A 99 -5.50 -12.18 1.75
N THR A 100 -5.39 -12.27 0.42
CA THR A 100 -4.20 -11.83 -0.32
C THR A 100 -4.56 -10.62 -1.18
N ARG A 101 -3.72 -9.59 -1.15
CA ARG A 101 -3.82 -8.43 -2.03
C ARG A 101 -2.47 -8.13 -2.65
N THR A 102 -2.48 -7.70 -3.89
CA THR A 102 -1.30 -7.23 -4.62
C THR A 102 -1.51 -5.77 -4.97
N ASP A 103 -0.45 -4.98 -4.87
CA ASP A 103 -0.46 -3.56 -5.22
C ASP A 103 0.89 -3.17 -5.82
N ARG A 104 0.93 -2.04 -6.52
CA ARG A 104 2.13 -1.47 -7.09
C ARG A 104 2.51 -0.23 -6.28
N ALA A 105 3.78 -0.14 -5.90
CA ALA A 105 4.33 1.07 -5.28
C ALA A 105 4.43 2.19 -6.32
N ASP A 106 3.29 2.80 -6.66
CA ASP A 106 3.19 3.82 -7.71
C ASP A 106 4.09 5.03 -7.39
N PRO A 107 5.05 5.38 -8.27
CA PRO A 107 5.91 6.54 -8.06
C PRO A 107 5.13 7.85 -7.79
N ARG A 108 3.95 8.01 -8.39
CA ARG A 108 3.11 9.21 -8.18
C ARG A 108 2.55 9.29 -6.77
N LEU A 109 2.23 8.13 -6.16
CA LEU A 109 1.76 8.06 -4.77
C LEU A 109 2.89 8.43 -3.81
N ILE A 110 4.10 7.93 -4.09
CA ILE A 110 5.32 8.23 -3.32
C ILE A 110 5.66 9.73 -3.40
N GLU A 111 5.65 10.30 -4.61
CA GLU A 111 5.88 11.74 -4.84
C GLU A 111 4.83 12.59 -4.13
N GLY A 112 3.54 12.26 -4.28
CA GLY A 112 2.45 13.00 -3.63
C GLY A 112 2.53 12.97 -2.10
N PHE A 113 2.96 11.84 -1.53
CA PHE A 113 3.13 11.72 -0.09
C PHE A 113 4.36 12.48 0.42
N ALA A 114 5.49 12.41 -0.29
CA ALA A 114 6.67 13.22 0.00
C ALA A 114 6.32 14.73 0.01
N ALA A 115 5.58 15.19 -1.00
CA ALA A 115 5.10 16.56 -1.09
C ALA A 115 4.18 16.95 0.09
N THR A 116 3.30 16.03 0.52
CA THR A 116 2.41 16.25 1.69
C THR A 116 3.21 16.44 2.98
N LEU A 117 4.32 15.72 3.12
CA LEU A 117 5.23 15.83 4.27
C LEU A 117 6.25 16.97 4.14
N GLY A 118 6.33 17.63 2.98
CA GLY A 118 7.29 18.71 2.71
C GLY A 118 8.74 18.24 2.61
N ILE A 119 8.96 17.01 2.14
CA ILE A 119 10.31 16.43 1.97
C ILE A 119 10.59 16.05 0.51
N ASP A 120 11.86 15.82 0.20
CA ASP A 120 12.26 15.31 -1.12
C ASP A 120 11.71 13.89 -1.35
N THR A 121 11.37 13.60 -2.61
CA THR A 121 10.90 12.26 -2.98
C THR A 121 12.04 11.24 -2.82
N PRO A 122 11.84 10.17 -2.04
CA PRO A 122 12.83 9.11 -1.88
C PRO A 122 13.23 8.50 -3.24
N GLN A 123 14.54 8.44 -3.52
CA GLN A 123 15.07 7.92 -4.79
C GLN A 123 15.37 6.40 -4.75
N ALA A 124 15.34 5.80 -3.56
CA ALA A 124 15.67 4.40 -3.34
C ALA A 124 14.46 3.62 -2.81
N GLU A 125 14.56 3.03 -1.62
CA GLU A 125 13.46 2.35 -0.96
C GLU A 125 12.54 3.36 -0.25
N MET A 126 11.25 3.04 -0.22
CA MET A 126 10.25 3.77 0.53
C MET A 126 10.63 3.79 2.01
N PRO A 127 10.55 4.95 2.68
CA PRO A 127 10.77 5.03 4.12
C PRO A 127 9.82 4.12 4.91
N PRO A 128 10.21 3.68 6.13
CA PRO A 128 9.34 2.91 7.00
C PRO A 128 7.96 3.56 7.18
N LEU A 129 6.92 2.73 7.29
CA LEU A 129 5.51 3.11 7.43
C LEU A 129 4.81 3.65 6.17
N TRP A 130 5.54 3.94 5.09
CA TRP A 130 4.94 4.41 3.84
C TRP A 130 4.14 3.31 3.13
N HIS A 131 4.35 2.04 3.49
CA HIS A 131 3.59 0.91 2.97
C HIS A 131 2.09 0.98 3.32
N TRP A 132 1.68 1.76 4.33
CA TRP A 132 0.27 1.96 4.67
C TRP A 132 -0.51 2.75 3.62
N MET A 133 0.15 3.39 2.65
CA MET A 133 -0.52 3.97 1.49
C MET A 133 -0.93 2.91 0.46
N LEU A 134 -0.36 1.71 0.54
CA LEU A 134 -0.64 0.60 -0.37
C LEU A 134 -1.83 -0.22 0.13
N PHE A 135 -2.36 -1.07 -0.74
CA PHE A 135 -3.44 -2.02 -0.46
C PHE A 135 -4.75 -1.38 0.02
N GLN A 136 -5.02 -0.14 -0.39
CA GLN A 136 -6.22 0.60 -0.02
C GLN A 136 -7.49 -0.10 -0.52
N ASP A 137 -8.49 -0.23 0.36
CA ASP A 137 -9.78 -0.82 0.01
C ASP A 137 -10.77 0.26 -0.44
N TRP A 138 -10.52 0.86 -1.61
CA TRP A 138 -11.38 1.92 -2.14
C TRP A 138 -12.80 1.40 -2.37
N LYS A 139 -13.76 1.92 -1.60
CA LYS A 139 -15.19 1.64 -1.79
C LYS A 139 -15.92 2.83 -2.37
N ARG A 140 -16.92 2.54 -3.21
CA ARG A 140 -17.94 3.52 -3.59
C ARG A 140 -18.74 3.94 -2.35
N PRO A 141 -19.42 5.10 -2.36
CA PRO A 141 -20.18 5.59 -1.20
C PRO A 141 -21.19 4.58 -0.62
N ASP A 142 -21.82 3.77 -1.47
CA ASP A 142 -22.74 2.69 -1.08
C ASP A 142 -22.04 1.47 -0.45
N GLY A 143 -20.72 1.35 -0.58
CA GLY A 143 -19.87 0.37 0.09
C GLY A 143 -19.30 0.85 1.43
N ILE A 144 -19.61 2.08 1.84
CA ILE A 144 -19.17 2.69 3.09
C ILE A 144 -20.25 2.52 4.17
N GLY A 145 -19.83 2.13 5.37
CA GLY A 145 -20.64 2.03 6.56
C GLY A 145 -20.87 3.38 7.25
N PRO A 146 -21.76 3.43 8.25
CA PRO A 146 -22.08 4.67 8.96
C PRO A 146 -20.87 5.27 9.71
N ASP A 147 -19.83 4.48 9.95
CA ASP A 147 -18.56 4.88 10.58
C ASP A 147 -17.51 5.39 9.59
N GLY A 148 -17.87 5.67 8.32
CA GLY A 148 -16.96 6.22 7.30
C GLY A 148 -16.01 5.19 6.69
N HIS A 149 -16.30 3.93 6.92
CA HIS A 149 -15.37 2.82 6.90
C HIS A 149 -15.96 1.73 5.98
N PRO A 150 -15.20 0.88 5.26
CA PRO A 150 -15.80 -0.17 4.44
C PRO A 150 -16.82 -1.00 5.24
N LYS A 151 -17.99 -1.26 4.65
CA LYS A 151 -19.08 -2.02 5.30
C LYS A 151 -18.53 -3.31 5.92
N ARG A 152 -18.99 -3.61 7.14
CA ARG A 152 -18.58 -4.80 7.91
C ARG A 152 -18.96 -6.09 7.15
N GLY A 153 -18.16 -7.14 7.33
CA GLY A 153 -18.30 -8.42 6.64
C GLY A 153 -17.18 -8.67 5.61
N GLY A 154 -17.15 -9.88 5.06
CA GLY A 154 -16.06 -10.33 4.17
C GLY A 154 -14.93 -10.99 4.95
N PHE A 155 -13.72 -10.40 4.88
CA PHE A 155 -12.54 -10.94 5.58
C PHE A 155 -12.67 -10.85 7.09
N LEU A 156 -13.12 -9.71 7.63
CA LEU A 156 -13.30 -9.48 9.06
C LEU A 156 -14.65 -10.00 9.57
N PRO A 157 -14.75 -10.40 10.85
CA PRO A 157 -16.00 -10.79 11.46
C PRO A 157 -17.08 -9.69 11.35
N PRO A 158 -18.34 -10.05 11.03
CA PRO A 158 -19.43 -9.09 10.87
C PRO A 158 -19.97 -8.61 12.24
N VAL A 159 -19.23 -7.75 12.94
CA VAL A 159 -19.59 -7.18 14.24
C VAL A 159 -20.59 -6.02 14.08
N HIS A 160 -21.77 -6.30 13.52
CA HIS A 160 -22.76 -5.27 13.16
C HIS A 160 -23.45 -4.61 14.36
N HIS A 161 -23.44 -5.27 15.53
CA HIS A 161 -24.11 -4.76 16.73
C HIS A 161 -23.28 -3.69 17.48
N LEU A 162 -21.99 -3.55 17.19
CA LEU A 162 -21.14 -2.51 17.77
C LEU A 162 -21.03 -1.31 16.82
N PRO A 163 -21.29 -0.08 17.31
CA PRO A 163 -21.46 1.10 16.45
C PRO A 163 -20.14 1.69 15.95
N ARG A 164 -19.03 1.45 16.67
CA ARG A 164 -17.73 2.03 16.40
C ARG A 164 -16.69 0.93 16.22
N ARG A 165 -15.64 1.26 15.48
CA ARG A 165 -14.43 0.48 15.42
C ARG A 165 -13.22 1.38 15.53
N MET A 166 -12.15 0.91 16.13
CA MET A 166 -10.90 1.64 16.27
C MET A 166 -9.70 0.75 16.01
N TRP A 167 -8.64 1.36 15.48
CA TRP A 167 -7.33 0.75 15.49
C TRP A 167 -6.69 1.00 16.86
N ALA A 168 -6.54 -0.04 17.67
CA ALA A 168 -6.01 0.05 19.03
C ALA A 168 -4.48 0.04 19.09
N GLY A 169 -3.82 -0.41 18.02
CA GLY A 169 -2.37 -0.41 17.90
C GLY A 169 -1.86 -1.56 17.04
N GLY A 170 -0.56 -1.73 17.04
CA GLY A 170 0.07 -2.80 16.27
C GLY A 170 1.55 -2.99 16.58
N ARG A 171 2.11 -4.03 15.98
CA ARG A 171 3.53 -4.41 16.08
C ARG A 171 4.08 -4.54 14.68
N LEU A 172 5.29 -4.05 14.44
CA LEU A 172 5.94 -4.10 13.13
C LEU A 172 7.33 -4.69 13.25
N ARG A 173 7.72 -5.49 12.25
CA ARG A 173 9.05 -6.05 12.08
C ARG A 173 9.49 -5.88 10.63
N PHE A 174 10.41 -4.95 10.41
CA PHE A 174 11.01 -4.69 9.10
C PHE A 174 12.13 -5.70 8.82
N PHE A 175 12.26 -6.11 7.56
CA PHE A 175 13.38 -6.90 7.06
C PHE A 175 14.40 -6.01 6.34
N GLU A 176 15.49 -6.61 5.86
CA GLU A 176 16.57 -5.87 5.18
C GLU A 176 16.14 -5.28 3.84
N ALA A 177 15.26 -5.95 3.09
CA ALA A 177 14.73 -5.44 1.83
C ALA A 177 13.54 -4.49 2.07
N GLY A 178 13.63 -3.25 1.60
CA GLY A 178 12.48 -2.33 1.55
C GLY A 178 11.67 -2.44 0.26
N ILE A 179 10.63 -1.61 0.13
CA ILE A 179 9.81 -1.50 -1.09
C ILE A 179 10.40 -0.40 -1.97
N ARG A 180 10.64 -0.64 -3.26
CA ARG A 180 11.06 0.40 -4.21
C ARG A 180 9.89 0.89 -5.05
N ALA A 181 10.01 2.11 -5.56
CA ALA A 181 9.08 2.63 -6.54
C ALA A 181 8.96 1.67 -7.74
N ASP A 182 7.75 1.53 -8.27
CA ASP A 182 7.38 0.64 -9.38
C ASP A 182 7.41 -0.87 -9.07
N GLU A 183 7.83 -1.29 -7.87
CA GLU A 183 7.74 -2.71 -7.48
C GLU A 183 6.27 -3.12 -7.24
N THR A 184 5.94 -4.35 -7.67
CA THR A 184 4.70 -5.02 -7.29
C THR A 184 4.93 -5.79 -5.99
N VAL A 185 4.12 -5.51 -4.99
CA VAL A 185 4.20 -6.11 -3.65
C VAL A 185 2.92 -6.87 -3.34
N THR A 186 3.03 -7.95 -2.58
CA THR A 186 1.90 -8.77 -2.15
C THR A 186 1.80 -8.78 -0.64
N ARG A 187 0.60 -8.54 -0.13
CA ARG A 187 0.25 -8.64 1.30
C ARG A 187 -0.66 -9.84 1.53
N ILE A 188 -0.27 -10.70 2.46
CA ILE A 188 -1.10 -11.78 2.98
C ILE A 188 -1.54 -11.40 4.40
N SER A 189 -2.84 -11.21 4.57
CA SER A 189 -3.48 -10.91 5.86
C SER A 189 -4.05 -12.19 6.46
N THR A 190 -3.87 -12.43 7.75
CA THR A 190 -4.40 -13.60 8.48
C THR A 190 -5.01 -13.16 9.80
N ILE A 191 -6.23 -13.62 10.10
CA ILE A 191 -6.83 -13.39 11.43
C ILE A 191 -6.17 -14.32 12.44
N LYS A 192 -5.37 -13.77 13.36
CA LYS A 192 -4.57 -14.51 14.33
C LYS A 192 -5.29 -14.77 15.64
N ALA A 193 -6.15 -13.85 16.06
CA ALA A 193 -6.89 -13.96 17.30
C ALA A 193 -8.20 -13.16 17.22
N ILE A 194 -9.22 -13.67 17.90
CA ILE A 194 -10.46 -12.95 18.15
C ILE A 194 -10.78 -13.13 19.63
N SER A 195 -11.12 -12.05 20.33
CA SER A 195 -11.59 -12.12 21.71
C SER A 195 -12.75 -11.17 21.93
N GLN A 196 -13.71 -11.59 22.75
CA GLN A 196 -14.86 -10.77 23.13
C GLN A 196 -14.73 -10.42 24.60
N LYS A 197 -14.96 -9.16 24.95
CA LYS A 197 -14.95 -8.68 26.32
C LYS A 197 -16.21 -7.87 26.57
N SER A 198 -16.87 -8.18 27.68
CA SER A 198 -18.02 -7.41 28.17
C SER A 198 -17.62 -6.76 29.49
N GLY A 199 -17.91 -5.47 29.64
CA GLY A 199 -17.59 -4.72 30.85
C GLY A 199 -18.54 -3.54 31.07
N GLY A 200 -18.26 -2.73 32.09
CA GLY A 200 -19.11 -1.59 32.46
C GLY A 200 -19.27 -0.51 31.37
N SER A 201 -18.38 -0.50 30.37
CA SER A 201 -18.43 0.41 29.22
C SER A 201 -19.10 -0.20 27.97
N GLY A 202 -19.64 -1.42 28.09
CA GLY A 202 -20.27 -2.17 26.98
C GLY A 202 -19.40 -3.31 26.46
N ASP A 203 -19.87 -3.92 25.37
CA ASP A 203 -19.22 -5.04 24.71
C ASP A 203 -18.16 -4.57 23.72
N LEU A 204 -17.06 -5.32 23.64
CA LEU A 204 -15.93 -5.10 22.75
C LEU A 204 -15.53 -6.40 22.07
N VAL A 205 -15.16 -6.32 20.79
CA VAL A 205 -14.61 -7.45 20.03
C VAL A 205 -13.23 -7.05 19.54
N PHE A 206 -12.19 -7.71 20.04
CA PHE A 206 -10.82 -7.52 19.59
C PHE A 206 -10.51 -8.52 18.48
N VAL A 207 -9.97 -8.04 17.37
CA VAL A 207 -9.49 -8.85 16.26
C VAL A 207 -8.04 -8.50 15.99
N THR A 208 -7.14 -9.46 16.12
CA THR A 208 -5.73 -9.31 15.74
C THR A 208 -5.53 -9.86 14.34
N VAL A 209 -5.09 -9.01 13.42
CA VAL A 209 -4.77 -9.38 12.04
C VAL A 209 -3.28 -9.27 11.82
N ALA A 210 -2.63 -10.36 11.41
CA ALA A 210 -1.24 -10.34 10.97
C ALA A 210 -1.17 -10.13 9.46
N HIS A 211 -0.20 -9.35 9.02
CA HIS A 211 0.11 -9.07 7.64
C HIS A 211 1.57 -9.46 7.37
N SER A 212 1.79 -10.26 6.34
CA SER A 212 3.11 -10.46 5.72
C SER A 212 3.13 -9.70 4.40
N ILE A 213 4.16 -8.90 4.17
CA ILE A 213 4.37 -8.16 2.92
C ILE A 213 5.66 -8.65 2.27
N GLU A 214 5.54 -9.10 1.03
CA GLU A 214 6.63 -9.59 0.20
C GLU A 214 6.75 -8.74 -1.07
N GLY A 215 7.98 -8.39 -1.41
CA GLY A 215 8.33 -7.75 -2.67
C GLY A 215 9.12 -8.71 -3.57
N PRO A 216 9.53 -8.25 -4.76
CA PRO A 216 10.26 -9.08 -5.73
C PRO A 216 11.62 -9.60 -5.21
N ARG A 217 12.16 -8.94 -4.18
CA ARG A 217 13.47 -9.24 -3.56
C ARG A 217 13.36 -10.05 -2.27
N GLY A 218 12.16 -10.46 -1.86
CA GLY A 218 11.90 -11.24 -0.66
C GLY A 218 10.98 -10.56 0.35
N PRO A 219 10.95 -11.04 1.60
CA PRO A 219 10.11 -10.47 2.66
C PRO A 219 10.55 -9.05 3.01
N VAL A 220 9.58 -8.16 3.15
CA VAL A 220 9.81 -6.72 3.40
C VAL A 220 9.36 -6.34 4.81
N LEU A 221 8.18 -6.80 5.22
CA LEU A 221 7.59 -6.44 6.50
C LEU A 221 6.67 -7.54 7.01
N GLU A 222 6.70 -7.77 8.32
CA GLU A 222 5.58 -8.35 9.06
C GLU A 222 4.97 -7.30 9.98
N GLU A 223 3.64 -7.25 10.05
CA GLU A 223 2.95 -6.39 11.01
C GLU A 223 1.70 -7.07 11.57
N GLU A 224 1.32 -6.70 12.79
CA GLU A 224 0.06 -7.10 13.40
C GLU A 224 -0.75 -5.86 13.76
N HIS A 225 -2.05 -5.86 13.45
CA HIS A 225 -3.00 -4.81 13.80
C HIS A 225 -4.02 -5.35 14.78
N ASP A 226 -4.20 -4.64 15.90
CA ASP A 226 -5.28 -4.91 16.85
C ASP A 226 -6.44 -3.95 16.58
N ILE A 227 -7.56 -4.53 16.16
CA ILE A 227 -8.79 -3.82 15.81
C ILE A 227 -9.83 -4.09 16.89
N VAL A 228 -10.56 -3.05 17.29
CA VAL A 228 -11.67 -3.12 18.26
C VAL A 228 -12.95 -2.65 17.59
#